data_AF-B4FM61-F1
#
_entry.id   AF-B4FM61-F1
#
_cell.length_a   1.000
_cell.length_b   1.000
_cell.length_c   1.000
_cell.angle_alpha   90.00
_cell.angle_beta   90.00
_cell.angle_gamma   90.00
#
_symmetry.space_group_name_H-M   'P 1'
#
loop_
_entity.id
_entity.type
_entity.pdbx_description
1 polymer ?
#
loop_
_entity_poly.entity_id
_entity_poly.type
_entity_poly.pdbx_seq_one_letter_code
_entity_poly.pdbx_strand_id
1 'polypeptide(L)'
;MNEIIDKYNTHSKNLGKTEQPSLDLNLEHSKYANLNEQLAEASLRLRQMRGEELEGLNVEELQQLEKNLESGLHRVLQTKDQQFLEQINDLERKWRSFFLHRNYRR
;
A
#
# COMPACT_ATOMS: atom_id res chain seq x y z
N MET A 1 54.04 -33.57 3.66
CA MET A 1 53.85 -32.10 3.74
C MET A 1 53.46 -31.50 2.40
N ASN A 2 54.05 -31.94 1.29
CA ASN A 2 53.71 -31.47 -0.06
C ASN A 2 52.30 -31.89 -0.53
N GLU A 3 51.81 -33.07 -0.14
CA GLU A 3 50.45 -33.52 -0.53
C GLU A 3 49.31 -32.69 0.11
N ILE A 4 49.54 -32.13 1.30
CA ILE A 4 48.57 -31.26 1.98
C ILE A 4 48.54 -29.90 1.28
N ILE A 5 49.71 -29.40 0.86
CA ILE A 5 49.86 -28.16 0.10
C ILE A 5 49.22 -28.30 -1.29
N ASP A 6 49.38 -29.45 -1.96
CA ASP A 6 48.78 -29.73 -3.26
C ASP A 6 47.27 -29.89 -3.17
N LYS A 7 46.73 -30.53 -2.11
CA LYS A 7 45.28 -30.56 -1.83
C LYS A 7 44.72 -29.17 -1.55
N TYR A 8 45.43 -28.33 -0.82
CA TYR A 8 45.01 -26.95 -0.56
C TYR A 8 45.05 -26.11 -1.86
N ASN A 9 46.05 -26.30 -2.71
CA ASN A 9 46.14 -25.63 -4.01
C ASN A 9 45.06 -26.10 -5.00
N THR A 10 44.70 -27.38 -4.99
CA THR A 10 43.59 -27.91 -5.82
C THR A 10 42.23 -27.46 -5.31
N HIS A 11 42.02 -27.39 -4.00
CA HIS A 11 40.79 -26.80 -3.44
C HIS A 11 40.72 -25.28 -3.67
N SER A 12 41.81 -24.55 -3.47
CA SER A 12 41.91 -23.10 -3.71
C SER A 12 41.65 -22.73 -5.18
N LYS A 13 42.21 -23.49 -6.13
CA LYS A 13 41.94 -23.30 -7.58
C LYS A 13 40.52 -23.65 -8.00
N ASN A 14 39.79 -24.43 -7.20
CA ASN A 14 38.37 -24.73 -7.45
C ASN A 14 37.41 -23.82 -6.65
N LEU A 15 37.85 -23.18 -5.56
CA LEU A 15 37.08 -22.12 -4.88
C LEU A 15 36.90 -20.87 -5.75
N GLY A 16 37.78 -20.67 -6.75
CA GLY A 16 37.64 -19.62 -7.76
C GLY A 16 36.53 -19.88 -8.80
N LYS A 17 35.91 -21.07 -8.79
CA LYS A 17 34.72 -21.36 -9.58
C LYS A 17 33.48 -21.26 -8.70
N THR A 18 33.06 -20.01 -8.53
CA THR A 18 31.65 -19.65 -8.48
C THR A 18 30.87 -20.33 -7.35
N GLU A 19 30.91 -19.71 -6.17
CA GLU A 19 29.67 -19.20 -5.58
C GLU A 19 28.95 -18.33 -6.64
N GLN A 20 28.44 -18.95 -7.70
CA GLN A 20 27.36 -18.35 -8.45
C GLN A 20 26.23 -18.26 -7.43
N PRO A 21 25.71 -17.07 -7.11
CA PRO A 21 24.42 -17.04 -6.45
C PRO A 21 23.54 -17.85 -7.39
N SER A 22 22.96 -18.95 -6.89
CA SER A 22 22.12 -19.81 -7.71
C SER A 22 21.17 -18.90 -8.48
N LEU A 23 20.90 -19.21 -9.75
CA LEU A 23 20.00 -18.39 -10.57
C LEU A 23 18.72 -18.06 -9.81
N ASP A 24 18.28 -18.99 -8.96
CA ASP A 24 17.20 -18.83 -7.99
C ASP A 24 17.47 -17.77 -6.91
N LEU A 25 18.63 -17.76 -6.24
CA LEU A 25 19.00 -16.72 -5.27
C LEU A 25 19.10 -15.33 -5.90
N ASN A 26 19.70 -15.22 -7.10
CA ASN A 26 19.77 -13.96 -7.86
C ASN A 26 18.37 -13.48 -8.29
N LEU A 27 17.51 -14.42 -8.68
CA LEU A 27 16.13 -14.13 -9.04
C LEU A 27 15.33 -13.66 -7.81
N GLU A 28 15.49 -14.30 -6.66
CA GLU A 28 14.85 -13.88 -5.40
C GLU A 28 15.37 -12.52 -4.93
N HIS A 29 16.67 -12.24 -5.07
CA HIS A 29 17.23 -10.91 -4.76
C HIS A 29 16.68 -9.83 -5.70
N SER A 30 16.54 -10.13 -7.00
CA SER A 30 15.95 -9.17 -7.96
C SER A 30 14.45 -8.95 -7.73
N LYS A 31 13.68 -9.99 -7.38
CA LYS A 31 12.28 -9.86 -6.96
C LYS A 31 12.15 -8.99 -5.71
N TYR A 32 12.98 -9.23 -4.70
CA TYR A 32 12.99 -8.45 -3.47
C TYR A 32 13.35 -6.97 -3.74
N ALA A 33 14.35 -6.72 -4.58
CA ALA A 33 14.71 -5.37 -5.00
C ALA A 33 13.54 -4.65 -5.70
N ASN A 34 12.87 -5.32 -6.64
CA ASN A 34 11.70 -4.78 -7.34
C ASN A 34 10.53 -4.49 -6.39
N LEU A 35 10.28 -5.38 -5.43
CA LEU A 35 9.25 -5.19 -4.40
C LEU A 35 9.57 -4.00 -3.50
N ASN A 36 10.84 -3.85 -3.11
CA ASN A 36 11.29 -2.74 -2.29
C ASN A 36 11.20 -1.40 -3.04
N GLU A 37 11.50 -1.39 -4.34
CA GLU A 37 11.32 -0.21 -5.20
C GLU A 37 9.84 0.19 -5.32
N GLN A 38 8.94 -0.78 -5.57
CA GLN A 38 7.50 -0.52 -5.60
C GLN A 38 6.97 0.00 -4.26
N LEU A 39 7.50 -0.51 -3.14
CA LEU A 39 7.12 -0.05 -1.80
C LEU A 39 7.61 1.38 -1.56
N ALA A 40 8.84 1.71 -1.97
CA ALA A 40 9.38 3.05 -1.88
C ALA A 40 8.56 4.03 -2.74
N GLU A 41 8.21 3.64 -3.96
CA GLU A 41 7.37 4.44 -4.86
C GLU A 41 5.97 4.66 -4.28
N ALA A 42 5.31 3.59 -3.79
CA ALA A 42 4.00 3.70 -3.17
C ALA A 42 4.03 4.59 -1.92
N SER A 43 5.08 4.50 -1.12
CA SER A 43 5.27 5.34 0.07
C SER A 43 5.51 6.80 -0.28
N LEU A 44 6.25 7.08 -1.36
CA LEU A 44 6.42 8.44 -1.89
C LEU A 44 5.08 8.99 -2.41
N ARG A 45 4.35 8.21 -3.22
CA ARG A 45 3.02 8.61 -3.72
C ARG A 45 2.04 8.90 -2.59
N LEU A 46 2.07 8.13 -1.50
CA LEU A 46 1.23 8.38 -0.32
C LEU A 46 1.57 9.71 0.36
N ARG A 47 2.85 10.09 0.44
CA ARG A 47 3.30 11.37 0.97
C ARG A 47 2.91 12.53 0.04
N GLN A 48 3.08 12.36 -1.26
CA GLN A 48 2.60 13.31 -2.27
C GLN A 48 1.08 13.54 -2.17
N MET A 49 0.29 12.48 -2.04
CA MET A 49 -1.16 12.60 -1.80
C MET A 49 -1.53 13.32 -0.49
N ARG A 50 -0.61 13.41 0.48
CA ARG A 50 -0.78 14.21 1.71
C ARG A 50 -0.33 15.67 1.55
N GLY A 51 0.26 16.03 0.40
CA GLY A 51 0.85 17.34 0.15
C GLY A 51 2.31 17.47 0.61
N GLU A 52 2.97 16.35 0.88
CA GLU A 52 4.39 16.30 1.28
C GLU A 52 5.26 15.94 0.06
N GLU A 53 6.53 16.38 0.04
CA GLU A 53 7.51 15.99 -1.00
C GLU A 53 7.00 16.22 -2.45
N LEU A 54 6.32 17.35 -2.68
CA LEU A 54 5.81 17.75 -4.01
C LEU A 54 6.89 18.35 -4.92
N GLU A 55 8.04 18.67 -4.35
CA GLU A 55 9.23 19.17 -5.04
C GLU A 55 9.72 18.09 -6.02
N GLY A 56 9.45 18.28 -7.32
CA GLY A 56 9.79 17.31 -8.36
C GLY A 56 8.61 16.92 -9.24
N LEU A 57 7.38 17.22 -8.83
CA LEU A 57 6.20 17.08 -9.68
C LEU A 57 6.07 18.28 -10.61
N ASN A 58 5.72 18.01 -11.87
CA ASN A 58 5.35 19.05 -12.82
C ASN A 58 3.89 19.49 -12.62
N VAL A 59 3.47 20.55 -13.32
CA VAL A 59 2.13 21.12 -13.17
C VAL A 59 1.03 20.13 -13.55
N GLU A 60 1.24 19.31 -14.59
CA GLU A 60 0.26 18.31 -15.04
C GLU A 60 0.10 17.18 -14.00
N GLU A 61 1.21 16.74 -13.41
CA GLU A 61 1.23 15.73 -12.35
C GLU A 61 0.52 16.23 -11.08
N LEU A 62 0.75 17.50 -10.71
CA LEU A 62 0.03 18.13 -9.60
C LEU A 62 -1.47 18.23 -9.88
N GLN A 63 -1.88 18.64 -11.08
CA GLN A 63 -3.29 18.68 -11.47
C GLN A 63 -3.94 17.29 -11.43
N GLN A 64 -3.21 16.26 -11.87
CA GLN A 64 -3.70 14.89 -11.82
C GLN A 64 -3.85 14.40 -10.36
N LEU A 65 -2.92 14.78 -9.48
CA LEU A 65 -2.98 14.51 -8.06
C LEU A 65 -4.21 15.17 -7.42
N GLU A 66 -4.43 16.45 -7.68
CA GLU A 66 -5.60 17.21 -7.21
C GLU A 66 -6.91 16.55 -7.65
N LYS A 67 -7.03 16.21 -8.94
CA LYS A 67 -8.22 15.55 -9.49
C LYS A 67 -8.50 14.20 -8.82
N ASN A 68 -7.45 13.42 -8.54
CA ASN A 68 -7.58 12.14 -7.85
C ASN A 68 -8.04 12.32 -6.40
N LEU A 69 -7.47 13.30 -5.69
CA LEU A 69 -7.86 13.63 -4.31
C LEU A 69 -9.29 14.15 -4.25
N GLU A 70 -9.69 15.02 -5.16
CA GLU A 70 -11.06 15.56 -5.23
C GLU A 70 -12.08 14.45 -5.46
N SER A 71 -11.83 13.55 -6.42
CA SER A 71 -12.68 12.38 -6.68
C SER A 71 -12.77 11.45 -5.47
N GLY A 72 -11.64 11.20 -4.81
CA GLY A 72 -11.60 10.40 -3.58
C GLY A 72 -12.40 11.03 -2.44
N LEU A 73 -12.22 12.34 -2.22
CA LEU A 73 -12.94 13.10 -1.22
C LEU A 73 -14.45 13.10 -1.49
N HIS A 74 -14.85 13.32 -2.74
CA HIS A 74 -16.26 13.29 -3.14
C HIS A 74 -16.92 11.95 -2.78
N ARG A 75 -16.26 10.83 -3.09
CA ARG A 75 -16.76 9.48 -2.73
C ARG A 75 -16.89 9.28 -1.22
N VAL A 76 -15.91 9.76 -0.45
CA VAL A 76 -15.94 9.68 1.02
C VAL A 76 -17.10 10.48 1.57
N LEU A 77 -17.33 11.70 1.08
CA LEU A 77 -18.46 12.54 1.48
C LEU A 77 -19.79 11.87 1.17
N GLN A 78 -19.99 11.41 -0.07
CA GLN A 78 -21.21 10.70 -0.47
C GLN A 78 -21.50 9.48 0.42
N THR A 79 -20.46 8.70 0.74
CA THR A 79 -20.60 7.52 1.61
C THR A 79 -21.03 7.92 3.02
N LYS A 80 -20.41 8.96 3.59
CA LYS A 80 -20.76 9.46 4.93
C LYS A 80 -22.17 10.05 4.95
N ASP A 81 -22.54 10.83 3.94
CA ASP A 81 -23.88 11.42 3.83
C ASP A 81 -24.96 10.35 3.80
N GLN A 82 -24.75 9.30 2.99
CA GLN A 82 -25.65 8.15 2.94
C GLN A 82 -25.79 7.48 4.31
N GLN A 83 -24.68 7.23 5.01
CA GLN A 83 -24.69 6.63 6.35
C GLN A 83 -25.42 7.51 7.38
N PHE A 84 -25.28 8.84 7.30
CA PHE A 84 -26.00 9.75 8.18
C PHE A 84 -27.49 9.78 7.87
N LEU A 85 -27.88 9.82 6.60
CA LEU A 85 -29.28 9.78 6.18
C LEU A 85 -29.97 8.49 6.66
N GLU A 86 -29.30 7.35 6.54
CA GLU A 86 -29.82 6.07 7.04
C GLU A 86 -30.06 6.10 8.56
N GLN A 87 -29.10 6.62 9.33
CA GLN A 87 -29.24 6.76 10.78
C GLN A 87 -30.39 7.70 11.17
N ILE A 88 -30.54 8.82 10.48
CA ILE A 88 -31.64 9.77 10.70
C ILE A 88 -32.99 9.07 10.44
N ASN A 89 -33.13 8.40 9.30
CA ASN A 89 -34.34 7.68 8.92
C ASN A 89 -34.71 6.59 9.94
N ASP A 90 -33.72 5.85 10.43
CA ASP A 90 -33.94 4.83 11.46
C ASP A 90 -34.39 5.42 12.79
N LEU A 91 -33.80 6.54 13.21
CA LEU A 91 -34.26 7.26 14.38
C LEU A 91 -35.70 7.73 14.20
N GLU A 92 -36.03 8.38 13.08
CA GLU A 92 -37.40 8.82 12.79
C GLU A 92 -38.42 7.68 12.82
N ARG A 93 -38.08 6.52 12.25
CA ARG A 93 -38.93 5.32 12.31
C ARG A 93 -39.16 4.86 13.76
N LYS A 94 -38.11 4.84 14.59
CA LYS A 94 -38.23 4.49 16.01
C LYS A 94 -39.13 5.48 16.75
N TRP A 95 -38.97 6.78 16.51
CA TRP A 95 -39.84 7.82 17.08
C TRP A 95 -41.29 7.63 16.67
N ARG A 96 -41.58 7.47 15.38
CA ARG A 96 -42.95 7.25 14.88
C ARG A 96 -43.57 5.99 15.49
N SER A 97 -42.83 4.89 15.53
CA SER A 97 -43.28 3.65 16.17
C SER A 97 -43.61 3.87 17.64
N PHE A 98 -42.73 4.53 18.40
CA PHE A 98 -42.95 4.82 19.81
C PHE A 98 -44.20 5.68 20.03
N PHE A 99 -44.38 6.75 19.25
CA PHE A 99 -45.56 7.61 19.36
C PHE A 99 -46.86 6.89 18.98
N LEU A 100 -46.85 6.06 17.93
CA LEU A 100 -48.01 5.24 17.58
C LEU A 100 -48.37 4.28 18.72
N HIS A 101 -47.40 3.51 19.24
CA HIS A 101 -47.62 2.59 20.36
C HIS A 101 -48.14 3.31 21.62
N ARG A 102 -47.73 4.56 21.87
CA ARG A 102 -48.22 5.35 23.01
C ARG A 102 -49.65 5.83 22.83
N ASN A 103 -50.08 6.13 21.61
CA ASN A 103 -51.46 6.53 21.31
C ASN A 103 -52.44 5.35 21.34
N TYR A 104 -52.02 4.14 20.97
CA TYR A 104 -52.87 2.94 21.03
C TYR A 104 -53.01 2.31 22.43
N ARG A 105 -52.28 2.79 23.45
CA ARG A 105 -52.37 2.32 24.85
C ARG A 105 -53.19 3.24 25.77
N ARG A 106 -53.75 4.33 25.24
CA ARG A 106 -54.69 5.20 25.96
C ARG A 106 -56.10 4.93 25.47
#